data_AF-A0A5C7C9G2-F1
#
_entry.id   AF-A0A5C7C9G2-F1
#
_cell.length_a   1.000
_cell.length_b   1.000
_cell.length_c   1.000
_cell.angle_alpha   90.00
_cell.angle_beta   90.00
_cell.angle_gamma   90.00
#
_symmetry.space_group_name_H-M   'P 1'
#
loop_
_entity.id
_entity.type
_entity.pdbx_description
1 polymer ?
#
loop_
_entity_poly.entity_id
_entity_poly.type
_entity_poly.pdbx_seq_one_letter_code
_entity_poly.pdbx_strand_id
1 'polypeptide(L)'
;MSTQAPFFAAANRVLRMYELRQQQITRRAPHSQTEIEWAADLLLGLAGAAAFSASKEAVSLRDAAEYWKRYGKQPDFFPETIEA
;
A
#
# COMPACT_ATOMS: atom_id res chain seq x y z
N MET A 1 -15.07 -16.33 -11.40
CA MET A 1 -15.45 -14.98 -11.91
C MET A 1 -14.54 -13.97 -11.23
N SER A 2 -14.04 -12.97 -11.93
CA SER A 2 -13.19 -11.92 -11.33
C SER A 2 -14.02 -10.70 -10.92
N THR A 3 -13.73 -10.12 -9.76
CA THR A 3 -14.38 -8.89 -9.27
C THR A 3 -13.35 -7.77 -9.12
N GLN A 4 -13.83 -6.53 -9.19
CA GLN A 4 -13.01 -5.34 -8.92
C GLN A 4 -12.42 -5.42 -7.52
N ALA A 5 -11.17 -4.98 -7.37
CA ALA A 5 -10.41 -4.95 -6.12
C ALA A 5 -10.29 -3.50 -5.61
N PRO A 6 -11.34 -2.95 -4.96
CA PRO A 6 -11.39 -1.53 -4.63
C PRO A 6 -10.31 -1.11 -3.62
N PHE A 7 -9.92 -1.99 -2.69
CA PHE A 7 -8.90 -1.66 -1.69
C PHE A 7 -7.49 -1.74 -2.29
N PHE A 8 -7.24 -2.67 -3.22
CA PHE A 8 -6.03 -2.70 -4.04
C PHE A 8 -5.92 -1.45 -4.93
N ALA A 9 -7.00 -1.01 -5.56
CA ALA A 9 -7.02 0.24 -6.31
C ALA A 9 -6.70 1.46 -5.42
N ALA A 10 -7.22 1.50 -4.19
CA ALA A 10 -6.91 2.54 -3.23
C ALA A 10 -5.43 2.48 -2.77
N ALA A 11 -4.91 1.28 -2.50
CA ALA A 11 -3.52 1.07 -2.13
C ALA A 11 -2.56 1.53 -3.25
N ASN A 12 -2.89 1.23 -4.50
CA ASN A 12 -2.13 1.71 -5.66
C ASN A 12 -2.07 3.24 -5.73
N ARG A 13 -3.12 3.96 -5.30
CA ARG A 13 -3.06 5.42 -5.19
C ARG A 13 -2.09 5.88 -4.10
N VAL A 14 -2.05 5.20 -2.95
CA VAL A 14 -1.05 5.49 -1.90
C VAL A 14 0.37 5.29 -2.44
N LEU A 15 0.62 4.19 -3.13
CA LEU A 15 1.93 3.91 -3.74
C LEU A 15 2.32 4.97 -4.78
N ARG A 16 1.38 5.39 -5.64
CA ARG A 16 1.62 6.50 -6.59
C ARG A 16 1.97 7.81 -5.87
N MET A 17 1.24 8.16 -4.81
CA MET A 17 1.53 9.39 -4.06
C MET A 17 2.88 9.31 -3.36
N TYR A 18 3.26 8.13 -2.85
CA TYR A 18 4.60 7.90 -2.31
C TYR A 18 5.67 8.09 -3.39
N GLU A 19 5.54 7.48 -4.57
CA GLU A 19 6.47 7.68 -5.69
C GLU A 19 6.62 9.15 -6.08
N LEU A 20 5.50 9.88 -6.21
CA LEU A 20 5.52 11.30 -6.54
C LEU A 20 6.22 12.13 -5.47
N ARG A 21 5.97 11.83 -4.18
CA ARG A 21 6.66 12.48 -3.08
C ARG A 21 8.17 12.24 -3.14
N GLN A 22 8.60 11.02 -3.44
CA GLN A 22 10.01 10.67 -3.57
C GLN A 22 10.68 11.39 -4.75
N GLN A 23 9.97 11.57 -5.88
CA GLN A 23 10.46 12.38 -7.00
C GLN A 23 10.63 13.87 -6.65
N GLN A 24 9.80 14.41 -5.74
CA GLN A 24 9.93 15.79 -5.26
C GLN A 24 11.06 15.95 -4.23
N ILE A 25 11.26 14.94 -3.38
CA ILE A 25 12.23 14.97 -2.27
C ILE A 25 13.65 14.60 -2.69
N THR A 26 13.85 13.88 -3.80
CA THR A 26 15.18 13.51 -4.33
C THR A 26 16.07 14.72 -4.67
N ARG A 27 15.54 15.96 -4.68
CA ARG A 27 16.34 17.19 -4.66
C ARG A 27 16.95 17.56 -3.30
N ARG A 28 16.61 16.86 -2.20
CA ARG A 28 16.88 17.27 -0.81
C ARG A 28 17.35 16.15 0.14
N ALA A 29 16.93 14.88 0.01
CA ALA A 29 17.42 13.77 0.86
C ALA A 29 16.93 12.38 0.37
N PRO A 30 17.60 11.27 0.73
CA PRO A 30 17.07 9.91 0.53
C PRO A 30 15.84 9.62 1.43
N HIS A 31 15.08 8.57 1.08
CA HIS A 31 13.88 8.10 1.79
C HIS A 31 14.12 8.01 3.30
N SER A 32 13.37 8.76 4.09
CA SER A 32 13.43 8.62 5.55
C SER A 32 12.58 7.43 6.00
N GLN A 33 13.05 6.73 7.05
CA GLN A 33 12.30 5.63 7.66
C GLN A 33 10.89 6.06 8.09
N THR A 34 10.73 7.30 8.58
CA THR A 34 9.44 7.86 8.96
C THR A 34 8.46 7.97 7.80
N GLU A 35 8.93 8.25 6.58
CA GLU A 35 8.05 8.30 5.40
C GLU A 35 7.60 6.93 4.96
N ILE A 36 8.47 5.92 5.08
CA ILE A 36 8.12 4.52 4.85
C ILE A 36 7.06 4.08 5.86
N GLU A 37 7.26 4.39 7.14
CA GLU A 37 6.31 4.08 8.21
C GLU A 37 4.95 4.73 7.96
N TRP A 38 4.95 6.01 7.57
CA TRP A 38 3.70 6.71 7.28
C TRP A 38 2.96 6.11 6.08
N ALA A 39 3.66 5.79 4.99
CA ALA A 39 3.04 5.18 3.82
C ALA A 39 2.53 3.76 4.11
N ALA A 40 3.28 2.97 4.89
CA ALA A 40 2.86 1.65 5.35
C ALA A 40 1.63 1.72 6.26
N ASP A 41 1.56 2.69 7.17
CA ASP A 41 0.41 2.87 8.06
C ASP A 41 -0.88 3.25 7.29
N LEU A 42 -0.77 3.99 6.17
CA LEU A 42 -1.90 4.22 5.27
C LEU A 42 -2.40 2.91 4.64
N LEU A 43 -1.50 2.02 4.23
CA LEU A 43 -1.88 0.69 3.72
C LEU A 43 -2.50 -0.20 4.80
N LEU A 44 -2.00 -0.13 6.04
CA LEU A 44 -2.62 -0.81 7.18
C LEU A 44 -4.04 -0.31 7.47
N GLY A 45 -4.29 0.99 7.32
CA GLY A 45 -5.64 1.56 7.39
C GLY A 45 -6.59 0.98 6.34
N LEU A 46 -6.12 0.84 5.09
CA LEU A 46 -6.89 0.19 4.02
C LEU A 46 -7.11 -1.30 4.30
N ALA A 47 -6.09 -2.00 4.84
CA ALA A 47 -6.23 -3.39 5.24
C ALA A 47 -7.29 -3.57 6.34
N GLY A 48 -7.35 -2.66 7.32
CA GLY A 48 -8.38 -2.63 8.34
C GLY A 48 -9.79 -2.41 7.78
N ALA A 49 -9.94 -1.47 6.83
CA ALA A 49 -11.21 -1.23 6.16
C ALA A 49 -11.65 -2.45 5.31
N ALA A 50 -10.71 -3.10 4.62
CA ALA A 50 -10.96 -4.34 3.88
C ALA A 50 -11.38 -5.49 4.82
N ALA A 51 -10.72 -5.62 5.98
CA ALA A 51 -11.07 -6.62 6.97
C ALA A 51 -12.48 -6.40 7.54
N PHE A 52 -12.84 -5.14 7.81
CA PHE A 52 -14.18 -4.76 8.27
C PHE A 52 -15.27 -5.19 7.29
N SER A 53 -15.02 -5.09 5.98
CA SER A 53 -15.96 -5.54 4.94
C SER A 53 -15.80 -7.01 4.54
N ALA A 54 -14.98 -7.80 5.26
CA ALA A 54 -14.63 -9.18 4.91
C ALA A 54 -14.06 -9.37 3.48
N SER A 55 -13.34 -8.36 2.95
CA SER A 55 -12.67 -8.48 1.65
C SER A 55 -11.43 -9.38 1.73
N LYS A 56 -11.22 -10.18 0.69
CA LYS A 56 -10.00 -11.00 0.50
C LYS A 56 -8.72 -10.17 0.37
N GLU A 57 -8.84 -8.87 0.08
CA GLU A 57 -7.70 -7.95 -0.07
C GLU A 57 -6.99 -7.66 1.26
N ALA A 58 -7.67 -7.87 2.39
CA ALA A 58 -7.20 -7.45 3.71
C ALA A 58 -5.84 -8.06 4.11
N VAL A 59 -5.68 -9.37 3.92
CA VAL A 59 -4.45 -10.08 4.30
C VAL A 59 -3.28 -9.63 3.43
N SER A 60 -3.47 -9.60 2.11
CA SER A 60 -2.43 -9.17 1.17
C SER A 60 -1.97 -7.73 1.43
N LEU A 61 -2.90 -6.81 1.73
CA LEU A 61 -2.56 -5.43 2.06
C LEU A 61 -1.78 -5.33 3.37
N ARG A 62 -2.23 -6.04 4.41
CA ARG A 62 -1.55 -6.04 5.71
C ARG A 62 -0.13 -6.59 5.58
N ASP A 63 0.02 -7.75 4.96
CA ASP A 63 1.30 -8.43 4.87
C ASP A 63 2.31 -7.60 4.04
N ALA A 64 1.84 -6.96 2.95
CA ALA A 64 2.66 -6.04 2.17
C ALA A 64 3.07 -4.79 2.96
N ALA A 65 2.16 -4.19 3.73
CA ALA A 65 2.44 -3.03 4.55
C ALA A 65 3.42 -3.33 5.69
N GLU A 66 3.24 -4.46 6.39
CA GLU A 66 4.14 -4.90 7.45
C GLU A 66 5.54 -5.22 6.90
N TYR A 67 5.61 -5.89 5.74
CA TYR A 67 6.88 -6.17 5.08
C TYR A 67 7.60 -4.87 4.69
N TRP A 68 6.88 -3.90 4.14
CA TRP A 68 7.43 -2.60 3.78
C TRP A 68 7.96 -1.86 5.01
N LYS A 69 7.16 -1.78 6.08
CA LYS A 69 7.55 -1.14 7.33
C LYS A 69 8.80 -1.76 7.95
N ARG A 70 8.89 -3.09 7.94
CA ARG A 70 9.98 -3.84 8.58
C ARG A 70 11.29 -3.82 7.79
N TYR A 71 11.22 -3.87 6.47
CA TYR A 71 12.40 -4.07 5.62
C TYR A 71 12.71 -2.90 4.69
N GLY A 72 11.88 -1.84 4.69
CA GLY A 72 12.02 -0.70 3.80
C GLY A 72 11.76 -1.02 2.33
N LYS A 73 11.20 -2.19 2.03
CA LYS A 73 10.93 -2.66 0.66
C LYS A 73 9.52 -2.29 0.24
N GLN A 74 9.41 -1.28 -0.63
CA GLN A 74 8.13 -0.86 -1.20
C GLN A 74 7.48 -2.05 -1.94
N PRO A 75 6.18 -2.29 -1.73
CA PRO A 75 5.46 -3.32 -2.46
C PRO A 75 5.22 -2.88 -3.91
N ASP A 76 5.11 -3.86 -4.81
CA ASP A 76 4.64 -3.64 -6.17
C ASP A 76 3.16 -3.22 -6.18
N PHE A 77 2.69 -2.69 -7.31
CA PHE A 77 1.28 -2.39 -7.51
C PHE A 77 0.43 -3.67 -7.42
N PHE A 78 -0.66 -3.58 -6.69
CA PHE A 78 -1.64 -4.65 -6.53
C PHE A 78 -2.48 -4.83 -7.79
N PRO A 79 -3.01 -6.03 -8.07
CA PRO A 79 -3.86 -6.26 -9.22
C PRO A 79 -5.18 -5.49 -9.12
N GLU A 80 -5.73 -5.05 -10.26
CA GLU A 80 -7.01 -4.31 -10.29
C GLU A 80 -8.24 -5.21 -10.05
N THR A 81 -8.06 -6.53 -10.18
CA THR A 81 -9.12 -7.51 -9.98
C THR A 81 -8.63 -8.68 -9.13
N ILE A 82 -9.57 -9.32 -8.43
CA ILE A 82 -9.34 -10.52 -7.62
C ILE A 82 -10.31 -11.63 -8.03
N GLU A 83 -9.92 -12.88 -7.79
CA GLU A 83 -10.82 -14.02 -7.96
C GLU A 83 -11.87 -14.05 -6.84
N ALA A 84 -13.14 -14.08 -7.25
CA ALA A 84 -14.31 -14.12 -6.38
C ALA A 84 -14.37 -15.40 -5.53
#